data_AF-A0A916MTW1-F1
#
_entry.id   AF-A0A916MTW1-F1
#
_cell.length_a   1.000
_cell.length_b   1.000
_cell.length_c   1.000
_cell.angle_alpha   90.00
_cell.angle_beta   90.00
_cell.angle_gamma   90.00
#
_symmetry.space_group_name_H-M   'P 1'
#
loop_
_entity.id
_entity.type
_entity.pdbx_description
1 polymer ?
#
loop_
_entity_poly.entity_id
_entity_poly.type
_entity_poly.pdbx_seq_one_letter_code
_entity_poly.pdbx_strand_id
1 'polypeptide(L)'
;MLKRIIGSPRLEVFIAVMIALASATTALVTWRTSSVNSEAGNAIRQGLIDAVKKQASANENWRQVYEQAHYAQTYAVTLAQVEAYEAGSNKAGKAQAENMRQYLLPNLLLLSEPLGTDEKYLKEDGTYDLELYFADLQSESPDLTALDPEASFELSDSYGAEQRWLTVDIVILAVSLFWLALAELNSGNSRAITLAIGLGVYFLSLAWFGVVEIIFIFARGGAL
;
A
#
# COMPACT_ATOMS: atom_id res chain seq x y z
N MET A 1 28.68 7.29 -56.56
CA MET A 1 29.21 6.48 -55.44
C MET A 1 28.12 5.98 -54.49
N LEU A 2 27.17 6.84 -54.05
CA LEU A 2 26.08 6.42 -53.14
C LEU A 2 25.22 5.24 -53.64
N LYS A 3 24.84 5.19 -54.93
CA LYS A 3 24.01 4.10 -55.49
C LYS A 3 24.59 2.68 -55.32
N ARG A 4 25.93 2.54 -55.28
CA ARG A 4 26.60 1.23 -55.17
C ARG A 4 26.64 0.71 -53.71
N ILE A 5 26.55 1.60 -52.74
CA ILE A 5 26.55 1.26 -51.30
C ILE A 5 25.13 0.87 -50.85
N ILE A 6 24.11 1.58 -51.37
CA ILE A 6 22.70 1.42 -50.99
C ILE A 6 22.07 0.09 -51.47
N GLY A 7 22.63 -0.52 -52.52
CA GLY A 7 22.19 -1.83 -53.03
C GLY A 7 23.15 -2.97 -52.67
N SER A 8 24.00 -2.80 -51.66
CA SER A 8 24.98 -3.84 -51.31
C SER A 8 24.37 -4.88 -50.36
N PRO A 9 24.68 -6.19 -50.53
CA PRO A 9 24.20 -7.25 -49.63
C PRO A 9 24.57 -7.02 -48.15
N ARG A 10 25.66 -6.28 -47.90
CA ARG A 10 26.09 -5.91 -46.55
C ARG A 10 25.11 -4.98 -45.85
N LEU A 11 24.46 -4.08 -46.58
CA LEU A 11 23.46 -3.16 -46.02
C LEU A 11 22.16 -3.91 -45.68
N GLU A 12 21.77 -4.89 -46.49
CA GLU A 12 20.62 -5.77 -46.19
C GLU A 12 20.85 -6.55 -44.90
N VAL A 13 22.00 -7.21 -44.79
CA VAL A 13 22.38 -7.92 -43.56
C VAL A 13 22.43 -6.97 -42.36
N PHE A 14 22.97 -5.76 -42.54
CA PHE A 14 23.01 -4.76 -41.47
C PHE A 14 21.61 -4.36 -41.00
N ILE A 15 20.67 -4.06 -41.92
CA ILE A 15 19.29 -3.72 -41.58
C ILE A 15 18.62 -4.87 -40.84
N ALA A 16 18.77 -6.11 -41.33
CA ALA A 16 18.22 -7.29 -40.68
C ALA A 16 18.76 -7.46 -39.24
N VAL A 17 20.06 -7.24 -39.03
CA VAL A 17 20.68 -7.26 -37.69
C VAL A 17 20.11 -6.15 -36.80
N MET A 18 19.89 -4.94 -37.33
CA MET A 18 19.27 -3.85 -36.56
C MET A 18 17.83 -4.14 -36.17
N ILE A 19 17.03 -4.74 -37.07
CA ILE A 19 15.66 -5.18 -36.76
C ILE A 19 15.69 -6.25 -35.65
N ALA A 20 16.60 -7.21 -35.73
CA ALA A 20 16.75 -8.24 -34.71
C ALA A 20 17.12 -7.65 -33.34
N LEU A 21 18.07 -6.70 -33.29
CA LEU A 21 18.43 -6.00 -32.05
C LEU A 21 17.26 -5.18 -31.50
N ALA A 22 16.58 -4.40 -32.33
CA ALA A 22 15.44 -3.59 -31.89
C ALA A 22 14.28 -4.48 -31.37
N SER A 23 14.07 -5.65 -31.98
CA SER A 23 13.09 -6.64 -31.52
C SER A 23 13.47 -7.24 -30.17
N ALA A 24 14.75 -7.59 -29.98
CA ALA A 24 15.27 -8.09 -28.70
C ALA A 24 15.15 -7.03 -27.59
N THR A 25 15.49 -5.77 -27.88
CA THR A 25 15.31 -4.64 -26.94
C THR A 25 13.83 -4.46 -26.59
N THR A 26 12.93 -4.52 -27.55
CA THR A 26 11.48 -4.42 -27.30
C THR A 26 10.99 -5.52 -26.36
N ALA A 27 11.46 -6.75 -26.55
CA ALA A 27 11.15 -7.86 -25.65
C ALA A 27 11.67 -7.62 -24.22
N LEU A 28 12.89 -7.09 -24.08
CA LEU A 28 13.47 -6.74 -22.78
C LEU A 28 12.70 -5.63 -22.06
N VAL A 29 12.36 -4.54 -22.77
CA VAL A 29 11.58 -3.44 -22.20
C VAL A 29 10.18 -3.91 -21.81
N THR A 30 9.56 -4.78 -22.62
CA THR A 30 8.26 -5.39 -22.30
C THR A 30 8.33 -6.25 -21.04
N TRP A 31 9.36 -7.09 -20.93
CA TRP A 31 9.59 -7.90 -19.73
C TRP A 31 9.77 -7.01 -18.49
N ARG A 32 10.60 -5.95 -18.61
CA ARG A 32 10.84 -4.99 -17.53
C ARG A 32 9.56 -4.28 -17.11
N THR A 33 8.76 -3.82 -18.07
CA THR A 33 7.45 -3.18 -17.82
C THR A 33 6.50 -4.12 -17.05
N SER A 34 6.48 -5.40 -17.40
CA SER A 34 5.68 -6.42 -16.71
C SER A 34 6.16 -6.64 -15.27
N SER A 35 7.48 -6.68 -15.04
CA SER A 35 8.07 -6.80 -13.71
C SER A 35 7.70 -5.60 -12.82
N VAL A 36 7.84 -4.37 -13.33
CA VAL A 36 7.46 -3.14 -12.60
C VAL A 36 5.97 -3.15 -12.25
N ASN A 37 5.11 -3.55 -13.19
CA ASN A 37 3.68 -3.67 -12.95
C ASN A 37 3.35 -4.73 -11.87
N SER A 38 4.10 -5.83 -11.81
CA SER A 38 3.94 -6.83 -10.76
C SER A 38 4.30 -6.27 -9.39
N GLU A 39 5.39 -5.49 -9.29
CA GLU A 39 5.79 -4.85 -8.04
C GLU A 39 4.80 -3.76 -7.59
N ALA A 40 4.24 -2.99 -8.52
CA ALA A 40 3.13 -2.09 -8.22
C ALA A 40 1.96 -2.84 -7.57
N GLY A 41 1.56 -3.96 -8.16
CA GLY A 41 0.49 -4.80 -7.62
C GLY A 41 0.80 -5.39 -6.24
N ASN A 42 2.04 -5.78 -5.99
CA ASN A 42 2.50 -6.25 -4.69
C ASN A 42 2.42 -5.13 -3.64
N ALA A 43 2.90 -3.94 -3.97
CA ALA A 43 2.88 -2.77 -3.09
C ALA A 43 1.44 -2.34 -2.74
N ILE A 44 0.52 -2.29 -3.71
CA ILE A 44 -0.91 -2.03 -3.45
C ILE A 44 -1.48 -3.06 -2.48
N ARG A 45 -1.21 -4.36 -2.74
CA ARG A 45 -1.71 -5.44 -1.88
C ARG A 45 -1.21 -5.27 -0.46
N GLN A 46 0.08 -4.97 -0.29
CA GLN A 46 0.68 -4.75 1.03
C GLN A 46 0.03 -3.55 1.74
N GLY A 47 -0.12 -2.42 1.05
CA GLY A 47 -0.80 -1.23 1.60
C GLY A 47 -2.24 -1.52 2.04
N LEU A 48 -3.00 -2.30 1.25
CA LEU A 48 -4.36 -2.72 1.64
C LEU A 48 -4.36 -3.63 2.87
N ILE A 49 -3.45 -4.61 2.93
CA ILE A 49 -3.33 -5.51 4.09
C ILE A 49 -3.03 -4.70 5.35
N ASP A 50 -2.08 -3.76 5.25
CA ASP A 50 -1.65 -2.97 6.39
C ASP A 50 -2.72 -1.97 6.82
N ALA A 51 -3.44 -1.36 5.87
CA ALA A 51 -4.59 -0.50 6.15
C ALA A 51 -5.70 -1.27 6.89
N VAL A 52 -6.03 -2.47 6.41
CA VAL A 52 -7.05 -3.32 7.04
C VAL A 52 -6.61 -3.76 8.44
N LYS A 53 -5.35 -4.18 8.61
CA LYS A 53 -4.82 -4.55 9.93
C LYS A 53 -4.87 -3.39 10.92
N LYS A 54 -4.40 -2.21 10.50
CA LYS A 54 -4.39 -0.99 11.32
C LYS A 54 -5.81 -0.59 11.72
N GLN A 55 -6.75 -0.61 10.77
CA GLN A 55 -8.15 -0.29 11.04
C GLN A 55 -8.82 -1.34 11.94
N ALA A 56 -8.57 -2.63 11.71
CA ALA A 56 -9.11 -3.70 12.52
C ALA A 56 -8.63 -3.61 13.97
N SER A 57 -7.33 -3.33 14.17
CA SER A 57 -6.75 -3.10 15.50
C SER A 57 -7.39 -1.90 16.19
N ALA A 58 -7.53 -0.76 15.50
CA ALA A 58 -8.18 0.41 16.08
C ALA A 58 -9.66 0.15 16.45
N ASN A 59 -10.40 -0.55 15.59
CA ASN A 59 -11.78 -0.92 15.85
C ASN A 59 -11.91 -1.85 17.06
N GLU A 60 -11.04 -2.86 17.16
CA GLU A 60 -11.03 -3.81 18.28
C GLU A 60 -10.68 -3.11 19.60
N ASN A 61 -9.68 -2.23 19.60
CA ASN A 61 -9.32 -1.46 20.78
C ASN A 61 -10.49 -0.58 21.24
N TRP A 62 -11.18 0.12 20.33
CA TRP A 62 -12.38 0.88 20.68
C TRP A 62 -13.51 0.00 21.19
N ARG A 63 -13.73 -1.17 20.58
CA ARG A 63 -14.72 -2.14 21.04
C ARG A 63 -14.44 -2.54 22.49
N GLN A 64 -13.19 -2.83 22.83
CA GLN A 64 -12.76 -3.18 24.18
C GLN A 64 -12.95 -2.02 25.17
N VAL A 65 -12.55 -0.80 24.80
CA VAL A 65 -12.73 0.41 25.63
C VAL A 65 -14.20 0.62 25.97
N TYR A 66 -15.09 0.57 24.98
CA TYR A 66 -16.52 0.77 25.19
C TYR A 66 -17.18 -0.38 25.96
N GLU A 67 -16.75 -1.62 25.72
CA GLU A 67 -17.23 -2.79 26.46
C GLU A 67 -16.92 -2.65 27.96
N GLN A 68 -15.68 -2.31 28.31
CA GLN A 68 -15.29 -2.12 29.70
C GLN A 68 -15.94 -0.89 30.33
N ALA A 69 -16.08 0.22 29.58
CA ALA A 69 -16.81 1.40 30.03
C ALA A 69 -18.27 1.09 30.36
N HIS A 70 -18.91 0.25 29.54
CA HIS A 70 -20.27 -0.21 29.81
C HIS A 70 -20.35 -1.02 31.12
N TYR A 71 -19.42 -1.94 31.35
CA TYR A 71 -19.40 -2.70 32.60
C TYR A 71 -19.08 -1.82 33.81
N ALA A 72 -18.15 -0.86 33.68
CA ALA A 72 -17.81 0.08 34.74
C ALA A 72 -19.02 0.95 35.15
N GLN A 73 -19.72 1.49 34.16
CA GLN A 73 -20.97 2.23 34.37
C GLN A 73 -22.03 1.35 35.04
N THR A 74 -22.21 0.12 34.54
CA THR A 74 -23.20 -0.81 35.07
C THR A 74 -22.87 -1.20 36.51
N TYR A 75 -21.59 -1.39 36.84
CA TYR A 75 -21.12 -1.61 38.20
C TYR A 75 -21.52 -0.44 39.10
N ALA A 76 -21.20 0.80 38.72
CA ALA A 76 -21.49 1.99 39.52
C ALA A 76 -23.00 2.16 39.79
N VAL A 77 -23.84 1.96 38.77
CA VAL A 77 -25.31 2.03 38.92
C VAL A 77 -25.83 0.91 39.81
N THR A 78 -25.32 -0.31 39.61
CA THR A 78 -25.72 -1.49 40.39
C THR A 78 -25.31 -1.33 41.85
N LEU A 79 -24.14 -0.76 42.12
CA LEU A 79 -23.65 -0.50 43.47
C LEU A 79 -24.55 0.50 44.20
N ALA A 80 -24.88 1.63 43.55
CA ALA A 80 -25.81 2.60 44.10
C ALA A 80 -27.20 1.98 44.38
N GLN A 81 -27.67 1.07 43.52
CA GLN A 81 -28.92 0.34 43.74
C GLN A 81 -28.84 -0.61 44.95
N VAL A 82 -27.74 -1.33 45.09
CA VAL A 82 -27.47 -2.20 46.25
C VAL A 82 -27.49 -1.39 47.54
N GLU A 83 -26.78 -0.26 47.58
CA GLU A 83 -26.73 0.64 48.74
C GLU A 83 -28.12 1.19 49.09
N ALA A 84 -28.92 1.57 48.08
CA ALA A 84 -30.29 2.04 48.30
C ALA A 84 -31.20 0.96 48.88
N TYR A 85 -31.07 -0.30 48.42
CA TYR A 85 -31.83 -1.43 48.96
C TYR A 85 -31.40 -1.81 50.38
N GLU A 86 -30.11 -1.72 50.69
CA GLU A 86 -29.56 -1.95 52.03
C GLU A 86 -30.05 -0.91 53.04
N ALA A 87 -30.13 0.36 52.63
CA ALA A 87 -30.64 1.46 53.44
C ALA A 87 -32.17 1.40 53.65
N GLY A 88 -32.91 0.72 52.77
CA GLY A 88 -34.36 0.56 52.86
C GLY A 88 -34.82 -0.32 54.04
N SER A 89 -36.11 -0.23 54.39
CA SER A 89 -36.72 -1.05 55.45
C SER A 89 -37.32 -2.37 54.94
N ASN A 90 -37.41 -2.56 53.62
CA ASN A 90 -38.02 -3.74 52.99
C ASN A 90 -37.08 -4.96 53.07
N LYS A 91 -37.51 -6.03 53.75
CA LYS A 91 -36.76 -7.30 53.87
C LYS A 91 -36.44 -7.94 52.51
N ALA A 92 -37.34 -7.85 51.55
CA ALA A 92 -37.11 -8.39 50.20
C ALA A 92 -36.01 -7.63 49.45
N GLY A 93 -35.98 -6.30 49.58
CA GLY A 93 -34.92 -5.46 49.01
C GLY A 93 -33.55 -5.79 49.59
N LYS A 94 -33.46 -5.99 50.92
CA LYS A 94 -32.20 -6.39 51.56
C LYS A 94 -31.68 -7.74 51.06
N ALA A 95 -32.56 -8.74 50.91
CA ALA A 95 -32.17 -10.03 50.37
C ALA A 95 -31.70 -9.94 48.89
N GLN A 96 -32.33 -9.07 48.10
CA GLN A 96 -31.90 -8.80 46.73
C GLN A 96 -30.52 -8.12 46.70
N ALA A 97 -30.29 -7.14 47.56
CA ALA A 97 -29.00 -6.45 47.68
C ALA A 97 -27.86 -7.42 48.03
N GLU A 98 -28.10 -8.32 48.99
CA GLU A 98 -27.13 -9.36 49.38
C GLU A 98 -26.78 -10.29 48.20
N ASN A 99 -27.79 -10.69 47.41
CA ASN A 99 -27.56 -11.49 46.21
C ASN A 99 -26.74 -10.73 45.16
N MET A 100 -27.09 -9.48 44.86
CA MET A 100 -26.37 -8.65 43.88
C MET A 100 -24.93 -8.38 44.32
N ARG A 101 -24.71 -8.12 45.62
CA ARG A 101 -23.39 -7.90 46.20
C ARG A 101 -22.52 -9.15 46.15
N GLN A 102 -23.10 -10.33 46.35
CA GLN A 102 -22.36 -11.60 46.32
C GLN A 102 -22.05 -12.08 44.89
N TYR A 103 -22.99 -11.95 43.95
CA TYR A 103 -22.89 -12.63 42.65
C TYR A 103 -22.76 -11.70 41.44
N LEU A 104 -23.32 -10.48 41.49
CA LEU A 104 -23.36 -9.59 40.32
C LEU A 104 -22.21 -8.59 40.35
N LEU A 105 -22.06 -7.85 41.45
CA LEU A 105 -21.07 -6.78 41.58
C LEU A 105 -19.62 -7.25 41.34
N PRO A 106 -19.14 -8.39 41.87
CA PRO A 106 -17.77 -8.84 41.63
C PRO A 106 -17.51 -9.14 40.14
N ASN A 107 -18.50 -9.71 39.43
CA ASN A 107 -18.37 -10.03 38.02
C ASN A 107 -18.38 -8.77 37.15
N LEU A 108 -19.24 -7.79 37.47
CA LEU A 108 -19.24 -6.50 36.78
C LEU A 108 -17.93 -5.74 36.97
N LEU A 109 -17.36 -5.79 38.18
CA LEU A 109 -16.07 -5.16 38.45
C LEU A 109 -14.95 -5.84 37.65
N LEU A 110 -14.91 -7.18 37.64
CA LEU A 110 -13.93 -7.94 36.85
C LEU A 110 -14.03 -7.65 35.36
N LEU A 111 -15.24 -7.58 34.80
CA LEU A 111 -15.46 -7.27 33.39
C LEU A 111 -15.14 -5.81 33.03
N SER A 112 -15.10 -4.93 34.02
CA SER A 112 -14.71 -3.53 33.84
C SER A 112 -13.20 -3.31 33.92
N GLU A 113 -12.39 -4.33 34.24
CA GLU A 113 -10.94 -4.18 34.37
C GLU A 113 -10.25 -3.93 33.01
N PRO A 114 -9.24 -3.03 32.96
CA PRO A 114 -8.73 -2.21 34.07
C PRO A 114 -9.49 -0.90 34.30
N LEU A 115 -10.40 -0.52 33.40
CA LEU A 115 -11.05 0.79 33.42
C LEU A 115 -11.80 1.11 34.73
N GLY A 116 -12.50 0.12 35.30
CA GLY A 116 -13.27 0.27 36.55
C GLY A 116 -12.47 0.10 37.84
N THR A 117 -11.20 -0.30 37.77
CA THR A 117 -10.37 -0.63 38.94
C THR A 117 -9.09 0.20 39.05
N ASP A 118 -8.53 0.67 37.95
CA ASP A 118 -7.30 1.45 37.93
C ASP A 118 -7.60 2.95 37.99
N GLU A 119 -7.13 3.61 39.06
CA GLU A 119 -7.30 5.05 39.28
C GLU A 119 -6.70 5.90 38.15
N LYS A 120 -5.74 5.38 37.39
CA LYS A 120 -5.14 6.13 36.28
C LYS A 120 -6.14 6.52 35.19
N TYR A 121 -7.23 5.76 35.05
CA TYR A 121 -8.29 6.05 34.07
C TYR A 121 -9.46 6.81 34.68
N LEU A 122 -9.40 7.23 35.93
CA LEU A 122 -10.46 7.99 36.57
C LEU A 122 -10.17 9.50 36.46
N LYS A 123 -11.11 10.26 35.90
CA LYS A 123 -11.07 11.73 35.84
C LYS A 123 -11.50 12.35 37.18
N GLU A 124 -11.12 13.60 37.41
CA GLU A 124 -11.48 14.34 38.62
C GLU A 124 -13.00 14.52 38.81
N ASP A 125 -13.77 14.46 37.73
CA ASP A 125 -15.23 14.54 37.75
C ASP A 125 -15.92 13.19 38.03
N GLY A 126 -15.14 12.13 38.24
CA GLY A 126 -15.62 10.77 38.48
C GLY A 126 -16.00 9.99 37.23
N THR A 127 -15.74 10.53 36.03
CA THR A 127 -15.88 9.81 34.76
C THR A 127 -14.59 9.09 34.36
N TYR A 128 -14.63 8.29 33.28
CA TYR A 128 -13.47 7.53 32.82
C TYR A 128 -12.74 8.19 31.64
N ASP A 129 -11.41 8.10 31.63
CA ASP A 129 -10.54 8.52 30.54
C ASP A 129 -10.37 7.41 29.49
N LEU A 130 -11.37 7.35 28.61
CA LEU A 130 -11.41 6.39 27.50
C LEU A 130 -10.31 6.65 26.47
N GLU A 131 -9.91 7.91 26.29
CA GLU A 131 -8.85 8.28 25.35
C GLU A 131 -7.48 7.80 25.84
N LEU A 132 -7.20 7.96 27.14
CA LEU A 132 -6.00 7.43 27.77
C LEU A 132 -5.97 5.90 27.69
N TYR A 133 -7.08 5.22 27.99
CA TYR A 133 -7.12 3.76 27.90
C TYR A 133 -6.93 3.26 26.47
N PHE A 134 -7.55 3.91 25.49
CA PHE A 134 -7.34 3.61 24.08
C PHE A 134 -5.87 3.78 23.67
N ALA A 135 -5.21 4.85 24.12
CA ALA A 135 -3.79 5.09 23.86
C ALA A 135 -2.90 4.00 24.48
N ASP A 136 -3.22 3.55 25.69
CA ASP A 136 -2.51 2.45 26.35
C ASP A 136 -2.68 1.14 25.55
N LEU A 137 -3.90 0.81 25.11
CA LEU A 137 -4.14 -0.36 24.24
C LEU A 137 -3.40 -0.28 22.90
N GLN A 138 -3.28 0.92 22.32
CA GLN A 138 -2.48 1.13 21.12
C GLN A 138 -0.99 0.90 21.38
N SER A 139 -0.50 1.29 22.57
CA SER A 139 0.90 1.11 22.96
C SER A 139 1.28 -0.36 23.21
N GLU A 140 0.32 -1.21 23.55
CA GLU A 140 0.52 -2.67 23.71
C GLU A 140 0.78 -3.38 22.38
N SER A 141 0.40 -2.78 21.25
CA SER A 141 0.56 -3.34 19.91
C SER A 141 1.33 -2.39 18.97
N PRO A 142 2.62 -2.11 19.25
CA PRO A 142 3.42 -1.18 18.45
C PRO A 142 3.54 -1.61 16.99
N ASP A 143 3.57 -2.93 16.73
CA ASP A 143 3.69 -3.48 15.38
C ASP A 143 2.51 -3.12 14.48
N LEU A 144 1.30 -2.97 15.05
CA LEU A 144 0.08 -2.65 14.30
C LEU A 144 -0.11 -1.14 14.15
N THR A 145 0.32 -0.35 15.13
CA THR A 145 0.24 1.11 15.09
C THR A 145 1.30 1.72 14.19
N ALA A 146 2.50 1.11 14.14
CA ALA A 146 3.61 1.49 13.28
C ALA A 146 3.39 1.15 11.80
N LEU A 147 2.34 0.40 11.44
CA LEU A 147 2.00 0.15 10.04
C LEU A 147 1.77 1.47 9.30
N ASP A 148 2.43 1.59 8.15
CA ASP A 148 2.32 2.73 7.24
C ASP A 148 1.80 2.28 5.87
N PRO A 149 0.46 2.20 5.72
CA PRO A 149 -0.15 1.88 4.44
C PRO A 149 0.20 2.88 3.34
N GLU A 150 0.40 4.14 3.70
CA GLU A 150 0.61 5.24 2.75
C GLU A 150 1.94 5.05 2.02
N ALA A 151 3.01 4.69 2.73
CA ALA A 151 4.30 4.38 2.12
C ALA A 151 4.19 3.27 1.05
N SER A 152 3.34 2.27 1.26
CA SER A 152 3.11 1.20 0.27
C SER A 152 2.33 1.69 -0.95
N PHE A 153 1.37 2.60 -0.76
CA PHE A 153 0.63 3.21 -1.87
C PHE A 153 1.49 4.19 -2.67
N GLU A 154 2.31 5.01 -2.01
CA GLU A 154 3.29 5.88 -2.66
C GLU A 154 4.29 5.06 -3.49
N LEU A 155 4.76 3.93 -2.95
CA LEU A 155 5.64 3.01 -3.68
C LEU A 155 4.95 2.43 -4.91
N SER A 156 3.69 1.98 -4.78
CA SER A 156 2.88 1.55 -5.91
C SER A 156 2.75 2.63 -6.99
N ASP A 157 2.45 3.87 -6.59
CA ASP A 157 2.28 4.99 -7.52
C ASP A 157 3.57 5.30 -8.26
N SER A 158 4.72 5.15 -7.58
CA SER A 158 6.03 5.27 -8.21
C SER A 158 6.24 4.22 -9.31
N TYR A 159 5.91 2.95 -9.05
CA TYR A 159 5.97 1.89 -10.06
C TYR A 159 4.95 2.10 -11.20
N GLY A 160 3.75 2.58 -10.88
CA GLY A 160 2.73 2.92 -11.88
C GLY A 160 3.15 4.09 -12.77
N ALA A 161 3.91 5.06 -12.26
CA ALA A 161 4.51 6.12 -13.06
C ALA A 161 5.62 5.57 -13.98
N GLU A 162 6.52 4.72 -13.46
CA GLU A 162 7.57 4.07 -14.24
C GLU A 162 7.00 3.23 -15.39
N GLN A 163 6.01 2.38 -15.11
CA GLN A 163 5.32 1.56 -16.11
C GLN A 163 4.74 2.39 -17.25
N ARG A 164 4.12 3.55 -16.95
CA ARG A 164 3.57 4.45 -17.97
C ARG A 164 4.67 4.98 -18.89
N TRP A 165 5.81 5.37 -18.34
CA TRP A 165 6.95 5.85 -19.13
C TRP A 165 7.66 4.75 -19.93
N LEU A 166 7.74 3.53 -19.41
CA LEU A 166 8.23 2.37 -20.15
C LEU A 166 7.27 1.97 -21.28
N THR A 167 5.95 2.13 -21.09
CA THR A 167 4.97 1.90 -22.16
C THR A 167 5.15 2.88 -23.32
N VAL A 168 5.47 4.14 -23.02
CA VAL A 168 5.84 5.13 -24.05
C VAL A 168 7.08 4.66 -24.81
N ASP A 169 8.08 4.10 -24.13
CA ASP A 169 9.28 3.56 -24.78
C ASP A 169 8.97 2.41 -25.75
N ILE A 170 8.08 1.48 -25.37
CA ILE A 170 7.61 0.40 -26.27
C ILE A 170 6.99 0.97 -27.54
N VAL A 171 6.20 2.06 -27.44
CA VAL A 171 5.62 2.73 -28.62
C VAL A 171 6.72 3.35 -29.50
N ILE A 172 7.74 3.97 -28.91
CA ILE A 172 8.88 4.53 -29.66
C ILE A 172 9.65 3.40 -30.37
N LEU A 173 9.87 2.26 -29.72
CA LEU A 173 10.50 1.08 -30.32
C LEU A 173 9.68 0.50 -31.48
N ALA A 174 8.35 0.45 -31.35
CA ALA A 174 7.48 0.02 -32.44
C ALA A 174 7.58 0.94 -33.66
N VAL A 175 7.67 2.27 -33.45
CA VAL A 175 7.90 3.24 -34.53
C VAL A 175 9.28 3.02 -35.17
N SER A 176 10.32 2.75 -34.38
CA SER A 176 11.65 2.41 -34.89
C SER A 176 11.60 1.16 -35.79
N LEU A 177 11.00 0.07 -35.31
CA LEU A 177 10.86 -1.18 -36.06
C LEU A 177 10.10 -0.98 -37.37
N PHE A 178 9.04 -0.16 -37.36
CA PHE A 178 8.30 0.19 -38.57
C PHE A 178 9.20 0.84 -39.63
N TRP A 179 10.01 1.83 -39.24
CA TRP A 179 10.92 2.51 -40.18
C TRP A 179 12.07 1.62 -40.65
N LEU A 180 12.60 0.75 -39.78
CA LEU A 180 13.62 -0.22 -40.15
C LEU A 180 13.09 -1.25 -41.15
N ALA A 181 11.88 -1.78 -40.92
CA ALA A 181 11.21 -2.68 -41.86
C ALA A 181 10.92 -1.98 -43.20
N LEU A 182 10.51 -0.71 -43.17
CA LEU A 182 10.33 0.08 -44.39
C LEU A 182 11.64 0.30 -45.16
N ALA A 183 12.78 0.38 -44.46
CA ALA A 183 14.10 0.44 -45.07
C ALA A 183 14.54 -0.90 -45.70
N GLU A 184 13.99 -2.02 -45.26
CA GLU A 184 14.21 -3.32 -45.90
C GLU A 184 13.46 -3.42 -47.24
N LEU A 185 12.23 -2.88 -47.29
CA LEU A 185 11.38 -2.93 -48.48
C LEU A 185 11.75 -1.91 -49.57
N ASN A 186 12.32 -0.77 -49.18
CA ASN A 186 12.63 0.32 -50.11
C ASN A 186 13.98 0.16 -50.81
N SER A 187 14.12 0.77 -51.99
CA SER A 187 15.39 0.83 -52.75
C SER A 187 15.80 2.28 -53.04
N GLY A 188 17.09 2.50 -53.31
CA GLY A 188 17.61 3.83 -53.65
C GLY A 188 17.63 4.81 -52.47
N ASN A 189 17.53 6.11 -52.73
CA ASN A 189 17.76 7.13 -51.69
C ASN A 189 16.73 7.09 -50.54
N SER A 190 15.50 6.64 -50.80
CA SER A 190 14.47 6.49 -49.76
C SER A 190 14.89 5.48 -48.69
N ARG A 191 15.57 4.39 -49.08
CA ARG A 191 16.13 3.38 -48.15
C ARG A 191 17.06 3.97 -47.11
N ALA A 192 17.96 4.87 -47.53
CA ALA A 192 18.91 5.49 -46.63
C ALA A 192 18.22 6.43 -45.64
N ILE A 193 17.19 7.15 -46.08
CA ILE A 193 16.40 8.05 -45.24
C ILE A 193 15.60 7.27 -44.21
N THR A 194 14.87 6.22 -44.62
CA THR A 194 14.07 5.40 -43.69
C THR A 194 14.95 4.67 -42.68
N LEU A 195 16.13 4.19 -43.10
CA LEU A 195 17.11 3.59 -42.20
C LEU A 195 17.63 4.61 -41.16
N ALA A 196 17.99 5.82 -41.60
CA ALA A 196 18.48 6.86 -40.70
C ALA A 196 17.41 7.27 -39.67
N ILE A 197 16.15 7.37 -40.08
CA ILE A 197 15.03 7.63 -39.18
C ILE A 197 14.86 6.48 -38.19
N GLY A 198 14.81 5.23 -38.66
CA GLY A 198 14.68 4.06 -37.79
C GLY A 198 15.79 3.96 -36.75
N LEU A 199 17.04 4.14 -37.15
CA LEU A 199 18.18 4.19 -36.22
C LEU A 199 18.09 5.35 -35.24
N GLY A 200 17.73 6.55 -35.72
CA GLY A 200 17.57 7.72 -34.86
C GLY A 200 16.53 7.50 -33.77
N VAL A 201 15.37 6.97 -34.14
CA VAL A 201 14.28 6.64 -33.19
C VAL A 201 14.70 5.51 -32.25
N TYR A 202 15.43 4.50 -32.73
CA TYR A 202 15.95 3.42 -31.89
C TYR A 202 16.89 3.94 -30.80
N PHE A 203 17.90 4.75 -31.16
CA PHE A 203 18.83 5.29 -30.17
C PHE A 203 18.16 6.27 -29.22
N LEU A 204 17.17 7.04 -29.68
CA LEU A 204 16.35 7.89 -28.83
C LEU A 204 15.60 7.06 -27.77
N SER A 205 15.01 5.92 -28.16
CA SER A 205 14.37 5.00 -27.21
C SER A 205 15.39 4.45 -26.21
N LEU A 206 16.57 4.00 -26.63
CA LEU A 206 17.59 3.52 -25.70
C LEU A 206 18.00 4.59 -24.67
N ALA A 207 18.16 5.84 -25.11
CA ALA A 207 18.45 6.96 -24.22
C ALA A 207 17.27 7.23 -23.27
N TRP A 208 16.04 7.21 -23.79
CA TRP A 208 14.82 7.40 -23.00
C TRP A 208 14.66 6.33 -21.92
N PHE A 209 14.79 5.05 -22.29
CA PHE A 209 14.79 3.91 -21.35
C PHE A 209 15.82 4.10 -20.24
N GLY A 210 17.06 4.47 -20.59
CA GLY A 210 18.11 4.73 -19.61
C GLY A 210 17.77 5.88 -18.66
N VAL A 211 17.19 6.97 -19.17
CA VAL A 211 16.76 8.12 -18.34
C VAL A 211 15.65 7.73 -17.37
N VAL A 212 14.63 6.99 -17.85
CA VAL A 212 13.52 6.52 -17.01
C VAL A 212 14.04 5.64 -15.87
N GLU A 213 14.83 4.61 -16.18
CA GLU A 213 15.39 3.73 -15.14
C GLU A 213 16.24 4.50 -14.12
N ILE A 214 17.11 5.41 -14.57
CA ILE A 214 17.94 6.22 -13.66
C ILE A 214 17.06 7.07 -12.73
N ILE A 215 16.07 7.79 -13.26
CA ILE A 215 15.20 8.65 -12.46
C ILE A 215 14.47 7.83 -11.39
N PHE A 216 13.90 6.68 -11.76
CA PHE A 216 13.12 5.88 -10.83
C PHE A 216 13.97 5.12 -9.81
N ILE A 217 15.19 4.70 -10.17
CA ILE A 217 16.16 4.14 -9.20
C ILE A 217 16.52 5.18 -8.13
N PHE A 218 16.78 6.43 -8.53
CA PHE A 218 17.09 7.50 -7.57
C PHE A 218 15.86 7.93 -6.76
N ALA A 219 14.68 8.00 -7.38
CA ALA A 219 13.43 8.35 -6.69
C ALA A 219 13.07 7.33 -5.59
N ARG A 220 13.37 6.04 -5.80
CA ARG A 220 13.15 4.96 -4.82
C ARG A 220 14.29 4.82 -3.80
N GLY A 221 15.25 5.76 -3.74
CA GLY A 221 16.35 5.71 -2.79
C GLY A 221 17.34 4.56 -3.02
N GLY A 222 17.40 4.00 -4.23
CA GLY A 222 18.27 2.88 -4.57
C GLY A 222 17.73 1.50 -4.18
N ALA A 223 16.48 1.40 -3.73
CA ALA A 223 15.80 0.10 -3.60
C ALA A 223 15.44 -0.43 -5.01
N LEU A 224 16.22 -1.40 -5.48
CA LEU A 224 15.96 -2.17 -6.70
C LEU A 224 15.00 -3.32 -6.43
#